data_AF-A0A353E457-F1
#
_entry.id   AF-A0A353E457-F1
#
_cell.length_a   1.000
_cell.length_b   1.000
_cell.length_c   1.000
_cell.angle_alpha   90.00
_cell.angle_beta   90.00
_cell.angle_gamma   90.00
#
_symmetry.space_group_name_H-M   'P 1'
#
loop_
_entity.id
_entity.type
_entity.pdbx_description
1 polymer ?
#
loop_
_entity_poly.entity_id
_entity_poly.type
_entity_poly.pdbx_seq_one_letter_code
_entity_poly.pdbx_strand_id
1 'polypeptide(L)' 'MARPIRETPILYGKNAERFMENMKRVENMSEEQRKANRDKARAAYESLIDHVIFTKDRM' A
#
# COMPACT_ATOMS: atom_id res chain seq x y z
N MET A 1 -20.13 5.15 17.29
CA MET A 1 -18.99 5.19 18.25
C MET A 1 -17.75 4.67 17.54
N ALA A 2 -16.60 5.33 17.69
CA ALA A 2 -15.36 4.80 17.10
C ALA A 2 -15.02 3.45 17.74
N ARG A 3 -14.64 2.47 16.93
CA ARG A 3 -14.19 1.17 17.44
C ARG A 3 -12.89 1.38 18.23
N PRO A 4 -12.69 0.70 19.37
CA PRO A 4 -11.43 0.79 20.11
C PRO A 4 -10.27 0.39 19.21
N ILE A 5 -9.24 1.24 19.12
CA ILE A 5 -8.00 0.90 18.43
C ILE A 5 -7.26 -0.07 19.33
N ARG A 6 -7.01 -1.29 18.83
CA ARG A 6 -6.20 -2.28 19.56
C ARG A 6 -4.78 -1.73 19.70
N GLU A 7 -4.22 -1.84 20.89
CA GLU A 7 -2.85 -1.43 21.16
C GLU A 7 -1.84 -2.11 20.25
N THR A 8 -0.79 -1.38 19.89
CA THR A 8 0.28 -1.89 19.03
C THR A 8 0.98 -3.05 19.77
N PRO A 9 1.05 -4.25 19.17
CA PRO A 9 1.67 -5.39 19.82
C PRO A 9 3.19 -5.16 19.97
N ILE A 10 3.72 -5.45 21.15
CA ILE A 10 5.18 -5.51 21.37
C ILE A 10 5.69 -6.86 20.85
N LEU A 11 6.65 -6.83 19.93
CA LEU A 11 7.23 -8.02 19.33
C LEU A 11 8.46 -8.49 20.12
N TYR A 12 8.62 -9.81 20.25
CA TYR A 12 9.75 -10.45 20.93
C TYR A 12 10.36 -11.57 20.08
N GLY A 13 11.63 -11.91 20.36
CA GLY A 13 12.36 -13.02 19.73
C GLY A 13 12.31 -12.98 18.20
N LYS A 14 12.05 -14.14 17.57
CA LYS A 14 11.99 -14.29 16.11
C LYS A 14 11.02 -13.35 15.41
N ASN A 15 9.94 -12.93 16.08
CA ASN A 15 8.99 -12.00 15.50
C ASN A 15 9.56 -10.57 15.42
N ALA A 16 10.32 -10.17 16.44
CA ALA A 16 11.03 -8.88 16.43
C ALA A 16 12.13 -8.88 15.35
N GLU A 17 12.88 -9.98 15.24
CA GLU A 17 13.92 -10.14 14.21
C GLU A 17 13.36 -10.02 12.79
N ARG A 18 12.27 -10.74 12.48
CA ARG A 18 11.60 -10.66 11.18
C ARG A 18 11.09 -9.26 10.87
N PHE A 19 10.54 -8.56 11.86
CA PHE A 19 10.07 -7.19 11.67
C PHE A 19 11.22 -6.25 11.30
N MET A 20 12.34 -6.34 12.01
CA MET A 20 13.54 -5.54 11.71
C MET A 20 14.14 -5.86 10.35
N GLU A 21 14.15 -7.13 9.94
CA GLU A 21 14.61 -7.53 8.61
C GLU A 21 13.71 -6.95 7.51
N ASN A 22 12.39 -7.03 7.69
CA ASN A 22 11.43 -6.46 6.75
C ASN A 22 11.57 -4.93 6.64
N MET A 23 11.80 -4.23 7.75
CA MET A 23 12.04 -2.79 7.74
C MET A 23 13.24 -2.39 6.88
N LYS A 24 14.32 -3.19 6.89
CA LYS A 24 15.51 -2.93 6.05
C LYS A 24 15.26 -3.13 4.56
N ARG A 25 14.26 -3.95 4.20
CA ARG A 25 13.89 -4.25 2.81
C ARG A 25 12.99 -3.18 2.19
N VAL A 26 12.34 -2.35 3.01
CA VAL A 26 11.51 -1.26 2.51
C VAL A 26 12.44 -0.11 2.11
N GLU A 27 12.46 0.23 0.83
CA GLU A 27 13.11 1.45 0.37
C GLU A 27 12.47 2.66 1.06
N ASN A 28 13.30 3.40 1.80
CA ASN A 28 12.89 4.68 2.36
C ASN A 28 12.75 5.69 1.22
N MET A 29 11.57 5.73 0.61
CA MET A 29 11.24 6.73 -0.38
C MET A 29 11.18 8.12 0.25
N SER A 30 11.74 9.11 -0.43
CA SER A 30 11.47 10.51 -0.14
C SER A 30 9.98 10.83 -0.31
N GLU A 31 9.53 11.96 0.25
CA GLU A 31 8.13 12.39 0.08
C GLU A 31 7.74 12.56 -1.39
N GLU A 32 8.67 13.07 -2.20
CA GLU A 32 8.51 13.23 -3.65
C GLU A 32 8.37 11.88 -4.36
N GLN A 33 9.23 10.91 -4.04
CA GLN A 33 9.15 9.56 -4.59
C GLN A 33 7.84 8.87 -4.20
N ARG A 34 7.39 9.04 -2.95
CA ARG A 34 6.09 8.54 -2.50
C ARG A 34 4.95 9.17 -3.30
N LYS A 35 4.99 10.47 -3.56
CA LYS A 35 3.97 11.16 -4.36
C LYS A 35 3.96 10.61 -5.79
N ALA A 36 5.11 10.52 -6.45
CA ALA A 36 5.21 9.97 -7.79
C ALA A 36 4.67 8.52 -7.88
N ASN A 37 4.98 7.68 -6.90
CA ASN A 37 4.44 6.31 -6.85
C ASN A 37 2.92 6.27 -6.66
N ARG A 38 2.35 7.15 -5.83
CA ARG A 38 0.89 7.28 -5.69
C ARG A 38 0.23 7.73 -6.98
N ASP A 39 0.79 8.74 -7.64
CA ASP A 39 0.25 9.27 -8.90
C ASP A 39 0.27 8.20 -10.00
N LYS A 40 1.36 7.41 -10.09
CA LYS A 40 1.47 6.27 -11.02
C LYS A 40 0.44 5.18 -10.73
N ALA A 41 0.27 4.80 -9.46
CA ALA A 41 -0.71 3.79 -9.06
C ALA A 41 -2.14 4.24 -9.38
N ARG A 42 -2.45 5.52 -9.16
CA ARG A 42 -3.75 6.10 -9.50
C ARG A 42 -4.03 6.07 -11.00
N ALA A 43 -3.08 6.51 -11.82
CA ALA A 43 -3.23 6.51 -13.28
C ALA A 43 -3.47 5.09 -13.84
N ALA A 44 -2.75 4.08 -13.31
CA ALA A 44 -2.96 2.69 -13.68
C ALA A 44 -4.35 2.18 -13.31
N TYR A 45 -4.86 2.57 -12.14
CA TYR A 45 -6.21 2.22 -11.70
C TYR A 45 -7.28 2.86 -12.58
N GLU A 46 -7.17 4.16 -12.87
CA GLU A 46 -8.12 4.88 -13.73
C GLU A 46 -8.16 4.25 -15.14
N SER A 47 -7.01 3.95 -15.72
CA SER A 47 -6.93 3.25 -17.01
C SER A 47 -7.58 1.85 -16.99
N LEU A 48 -7.41 1.10 -15.90
CA LEU A 48 -8.03 -0.22 -15.74
C LEU A 48 -9.55 -0.10 -15.66
N ILE A 49 -10.06 0.86 -14.87
CA ILE A 49 -11.50 1.10 -14.73
C ILE A 49 -12.11 1.50 -16.06
N ASP A 50 -11.49 2.44 -16.79
CA ASP A 50 -11.95 2.85 -18.12
C ASP A 50 -12.03 1.66 -19.08
N HIS A 51 -11.02 0.78 -19.07
CA HIS A 51 -11.02 -0.42 -19.90
C HIS A 51 -12.15 -1.38 -19.52
N VAL A 52 -12.38 -1.61 -18.23
CA VAL A 52 -13.44 -2.49 -17.73
C VAL A 52 -14.84 -1.95 -18.04
N ILE A 53 -15.04 -0.63 -17.93
CA ILE A 53 -16.32 0.01 -18.25
C ILE A 53 -16.56 -0.07 -19.77
N PHE A 54 -15.58 0.33 -20.58
CA PHE A 54 -15.68 0.31 -22.04
C PHE A 54 -15.91 -1.10 -22.61
N THR A 55 -15.37 -2.13 -21.97
CA THR A 55 -15.59 -3.53 -22.39
C THR A 55 -16.98 -4.04 -22.01
N LYS A 56 -17.54 -3.59 -20.88
CA LYS A 56 -18.92 -3.91 -20.49
C LYS A 56 -19.96 -3.28 -21.39
N ASP A 57 -19.75 -2.04 -21.82
CA ASP A 57 -20.71 -1.31 -22.69
C ASP A 57 -20.79 -1.87 -24.12
N ARG A 58 -19.86 -2.75 -24.52
CA ARG A 58 -19.83 -3.41 -25.84
C ARG A 58 -20.38 -4.85 -25.86
N MET A 59 -20.79 -5.40 -24.72
CA MET A 59 -21.49 -6.70 -24.61
C MET A 59 -23.00 -6.50 -24.48
#